data_AF-A0A6B3EDQ8-F1
#
_entry.id   AF-A0A6B3EDQ8-F1
#
_cell.length_a   1.000
_cell.length_b   1.000
_cell.length_c   1.000
_cell.angle_alpha   90.00
_cell.angle_beta   90.00
_cell.angle_gamma   90.00
#
_symmetry.space_group_name_H-M   'P 1'
#
loop_
_entity.id
_entity.type
_entity.pdbx_description
1 polymer ?
#
loop_
_entity_poly.entity_id
_entity_poly.type
_entity_poly.pdbx_seq_one_letter_code
_entity_poly.pdbx_strand_id
1 'polypeptide(L)'
;GLGRSTLHTKTAETRSKTPYNTYVHKGLPPTPIANPGAQALRAATRPAEGDWLYFVTVKRGDTRFTSDYAEHQKNVAEFNKLHSSPSPSVSS
;
A
#
# COMPACT_ATOMS: atom_id res chain seq x y z
N GLY A 1 6.28 -1.46 20.23
CA GLY A 1 5.98 -0.72 18.99
C GLY A 1 7.27 -0.25 18.37
N LEU A 2 7.48 -0.48 17.07
CA LEU A 2 8.70 -0.09 16.36
C LEU A 2 8.62 1.39 15.97
N GLY A 3 9.03 2.27 16.88
CA GLY A 3 8.96 3.73 16.72
C GLY A 3 9.84 4.29 15.59
N ARG A 4 9.38 4.21 14.34
CA ARG A 4 9.99 4.88 13.18
C ARG A 4 8.93 5.43 12.23
N SER A 5 9.12 6.67 11.79
CA SER A 5 8.23 7.46 10.91
C SER A 5 8.80 7.56 9.48
N THR A 6 9.34 6.47 8.94
CA THR A 6 9.94 6.45 7.60
C THR A 6 9.21 5.45 6.70
N LEU A 7 8.59 5.94 5.62
CA LEU A 7 7.85 5.17 4.61
C LEU A 7 8.77 4.40 3.64
N HIS A 8 9.85 3.80 4.13
CA HIS A 8 10.69 2.89 3.36
C HIS A 8 10.67 1.52 4.04
N THR A 9 9.69 0.69 3.66
CA THR A 9 9.69 -0.71 4.05
C THR A 9 10.78 -1.40 3.22
N LYS A 10 11.88 -1.82 3.85
CA LYS A 10 12.90 -2.60 3.14
C LYS A 10 12.31 -3.96 2.78
N THR A 11 12.68 -4.54 1.63
CA THR A 11 12.22 -5.89 1.21
C THR A 11 12.49 -6.99 2.25
N ALA A 12 13.43 -6.78 3.16
CA ALA A 12 13.68 -7.68 4.29
C ALA A 12 12.54 -7.69 5.33
N GLU A 13 11.83 -6.57 5.51
CA GLU A 13 10.78 -6.43 6.51
C GLU A 13 9.49 -7.17 6.11
N THR A 14 9.18 -7.27 4.81
CA THR A 14 8.02 -8.04 4.31
C THR A 14 8.18 -9.55 4.51
N ARG A 15 9.37 -10.05 4.87
CA ARG A 15 9.65 -11.48 5.13
C ARG A 15 9.67 -11.85 6.61
N SER A 16 9.46 -10.89 7.51
CA SER A 16 9.49 -11.13 8.96
C SER A 16 8.28 -11.95 9.42
N LYS A 17 8.49 -13.02 10.20
CA LYS A 17 7.43 -13.97 10.61
C LYS A 17 6.58 -13.51 11.80
N THR A 18 6.25 -12.22 11.88
CA THR A 18 5.38 -11.72 12.96
C THR A 18 3.91 -12.06 12.65
N PRO A 19 3.06 -12.31 13.64
CA PRO A 19 1.64 -12.63 13.41
C PRO A 19 0.85 -11.48 12.76
N TYR A 20 1.43 -10.28 12.68
CA TYR A 20 0.84 -9.11 12.04
C TYR A 20 1.27 -8.92 10.57
N ASN A 21 2.23 -9.71 10.07
CA ASN A 21 2.72 -9.57 8.71
C ASN A 21 1.81 -10.26 7.69
N THR A 22 0.92 -9.49 7.08
CA THR A 22 -0.03 -9.96 6.05
C THR A 22 0.64 -10.34 4.73
N TYR A 23 1.94 -10.10 4.52
CA TYR A 23 2.69 -10.66 3.39
C TYR A 23 2.97 -12.16 3.56
N VAL A 24 3.05 -12.65 4.81
CA VAL A 24 3.40 -14.03 5.14
C VAL A 24 2.18 -14.82 5.60
N HIS A 25 1.27 -14.18 6.34
CA HIS A 25 0.06 -14.79 6.87
C HIS A 25 -1.17 -14.33 6.10
N LYS A 26 -1.97 -15.28 5.60
CA LYS A 26 -3.25 -14.98 4.93
C LYS A 26 -4.30 -14.57 5.98
N GLY A 27 -5.21 -13.70 5.58
CA GLY A 27 -6.31 -13.21 6.43
C GLY A 27 -5.92 -11.98 7.25
N LEU A 28 -6.80 -11.61 8.19
CA LEU A 28 -6.59 -10.45 9.05
C LEU A 28 -5.56 -10.75 10.15
N PRO A 29 -4.79 -9.74 10.59
CA PRO A 29 -3.95 -9.87 11.78
C PRO A 29 -4.82 -10.13 13.03
N PRO A 30 -4.23 -10.63 14.14
CA PRO A 30 -4.99 -10.98 15.35
C PRO A 30 -5.72 -9.82 16.02
N THR A 31 -5.22 -8.59 15.85
CA THR A 31 -5.84 -7.36 16.37
C THR A 31 -5.70 -6.20 15.37
N PRO A 32 -6.54 -5.14 15.47
CA PRO A 32 -6.39 -3.93 14.66
C PRO A 32 -5.00 -3.30 14.83
N ILE A 33 -4.41 -2.84 13.73
CA ILE A 33 -3.08 -2.18 13.74
C ILE A 33 -3.18 -0.72 14.20
N ALA A 34 -4.36 -0.10 14.07
CA ALA A 34 -4.62 1.29 14.42
C ALA A 34 -6.07 1.50 14.86
N ASN A 35 -6.39 2.71 15.35
CA ASN A 35 -7.75 3.13 15.68
C ASN A 35 -8.43 3.75 14.43
N PRO A 36 -9.35 3.05 13.75
CA PRO A 36 -9.97 3.56 12.54
C PRO A 36 -10.96 4.70 12.85
N GLY A 37 -10.96 5.74 12.02
CA GLY A 37 -12.00 6.77 12.05
C GLY A 37 -13.34 6.26 11.48
N ALA A 38 -14.41 7.05 11.66
CA ALA A 38 -15.76 6.66 11.25
C ALA A 38 -15.90 6.34 9.75
N GLN A 39 -15.14 7.01 8.88
CA GLN A 39 -15.13 6.71 7.45
C GLN A 39 -14.53 5.33 7.15
N ALA A 40 -13.43 4.96 7.81
CA ALA A 40 -12.79 3.66 7.63
C ALA A 40 -13.70 2.52 8.12
N LEU A 41 -14.40 2.71 9.24
CA LEU A 41 -15.40 1.75 9.74
C LEU A 41 -16.57 1.55 8.78
N ARG A 42 -17.10 2.65 8.20
CA ARG A 42 -18.16 2.55 7.19
C ARG A 42 -17.68 1.81 5.94
N ALA A 43 -16.47 2.10 5.45
CA ALA A 43 -15.91 1.42 4.29
C ALA A 43 -15.70 -0.08 4.54
N ALA A 44 -15.29 -0.47 5.76
CA ALA A 44 -15.12 -1.87 6.13
C ALA A 44 -16.45 -2.64 6.22
N THR A 45 -17.52 -1.99 6.65
CA THR A 45 -18.86 -2.62 6.81
C THR A 45 -19.73 -2.52 5.56
N ARG A 46 -19.44 -1.56 4.69
CA ARG A 46 -20.17 -1.26 3.44
C ARG A 46 -19.15 -0.93 2.35
N PRO A 47 -18.43 -1.93 1.82
CA PRO A 47 -17.45 -1.70 0.77
C PRO A 47 -18.14 -1.22 -0.52
N ALA A 48 -17.38 -0.53 -1.37
CA ALA A 48 -17.83 -0.23 -2.72
C ALA A 48 -18.00 -1.53 -3.50
N GLU A 49 -19.01 -1.59 -4.38
CA GLU A 49 -19.20 -2.73 -5.26
C GLU A 49 -18.08 -2.82 -6.31
N GLY A 50 -17.63 -4.04 -6.59
CA GLY A 50 -16.58 -4.33 -7.55
C GLY A 50 -15.71 -5.52 -7.13
N ASP A 51 -14.89 -6.00 -8.06
CA ASP A 51 -14.02 -7.17 -7.92
C ASP A 51 -12.54 -6.78 -7.78
N TRP A 52 -12.26 -5.54 -7.41
CA TRP A 52 -10.93 -4.96 -7.32
C TRP A 52 -10.02 -5.75 -6.36
N LEU A 53 -8.90 -6.29 -6.88
CA LEU A 53 -7.92 -7.06 -6.12
C LEU A 53 -6.62 -6.29 -5.88
N TYR A 54 -6.31 -5.35 -6.78
CA TYR A 54 -5.07 -4.60 -6.79
C TYR A 54 -5.35 -3.11 -6.80
N PHE A 55 -4.50 -2.35 -6.11
CA PHE A 55 -4.53 -0.89 -6.17
C PHE A 55 -3.11 -0.31 -6.18
N VAL A 56 -2.93 0.85 -6.81
CA VAL A 56 -1.68 1.61 -6.76
C VAL A 56 -2.00 3.11 -6.88
N THR A 57 -1.36 3.92 -6.04
CA THR A 57 -1.41 5.38 -6.16
C THR A 57 -0.29 5.82 -7.09
N VAL A 58 -0.63 6.13 -8.35
CA VAL A 58 0.34 6.48 -9.41
C VAL A 58 0.93 7.87 -9.18
N LYS A 59 0.11 8.81 -8.71
CA LYS A 59 0.49 10.17 -8.28
C LYS A 59 -0.52 10.68 -7.26
N ARG A 60 -0.23 11.81 -6.61
CA ARG A 60 -1.13 12.39 -5.60
C ARG A 60 -2.55 12.58 -6.16
N GLY A 61 -3.53 11.92 -5.55
CA GLY A 61 -4.93 11.97 -5.96
C GLY A 61 -5.34 10.99 -7.07
N ASP A 62 -4.40 10.21 -7.62
CA ASP A 62 -4.65 9.20 -8.65
C ASP A 62 -4.35 7.81 -8.07
N THR A 63 -5.37 7.20 -7.45
CA THR A 63 -5.32 5.80 -7.00
C THR A 63 -6.17 4.97 -7.95
N ARG A 64 -5.54 4.02 -8.62
CA ARG A 64 -6.18 3.14 -9.58
C ARG A 64 -6.44 1.79 -8.94
N PHE A 65 -7.61 1.23 -9.22
CA PHE A 65 -8.05 -0.08 -8.75
C PHE A 65 -8.24 -0.99 -9.97
N THR A 66 -7.87 -2.27 -9.87
CA THR A 66 -8.10 -3.26 -10.94
C THR A 66 -8.22 -4.68 -10.36
N SER A 67 -8.98 -5.54 -11.02
CA SER A 67 -9.00 -6.99 -10.75
C SER A 67 -7.96 -7.76 -11.58
N ASP A 68 -7.38 -7.14 -12.61
CA ASP A 68 -6.38 -7.74 -13.50
C ASP A 68 -4.94 -7.42 -13.04
N TYR A 69 -4.15 -8.46 -12.80
CA TYR A 69 -2.76 -8.33 -12.42
C TYR A 69 -1.89 -7.67 -13.50
N ALA A 70 -2.13 -7.94 -14.78
CA ALA A 70 -1.38 -7.34 -15.88
C ALA A 70 -1.65 -5.83 -15.97
N GLU A 71 -2.88 -5.40 -15.73
CA GLU A 71 -3.21 -3.97 -15.63
C GLU A 71 -2.53 -3.33 -14.41
N HIS A 72 -2.53 -4.02 -13.26
CA HIS A 72 -1.82 -3.56 -12.08
C HIS A 72 -0.32 -3.33 -12.37
N GLN A 73 0.35 -4.27 -13.06
CA GLN A 73 1.76 -4.12 -13.43
C GLN A 73 2.01 -2.91 -14.34
N LYS A 74 1.09 -2.60 -15.26
CA LYS A 74 1.19 -1.39 -16.10
C LYS A 74 1.12 -0.12 -15.25
N ASN A 75 0.16 -0.07 -14.31
CA ASN A 75 0.01 1.07 -13.40
C ASN A 75 1.24 1.23 -12.47
N VAL A 76 1.82 0.13 -11.99
CA VAL A 76 3.08 0.13 -11.22
C VAL A 76 4.25 0.63 -12.06
N ALA A 77 4.35 0.22 -13.33
CA ALA A 77 5.39 0.70 -14.23
C ALA A 77 5.27 2.22 -14.46
N GLU A 78 4.05 2.76 -14.54
CA GLU A 78 3.81 4.20 -14.64
C GLU A 78 4.23 4.94 -13.34
N PHE A 79 3.82 4.43 -12.18
CA PHE A 79 4.28 4.94 -10.88
C PHE A 79 5.80 5.01 -10.81
N ASN A 80 6.49 3.92 -11.16
CA ASN A 80 7.95 3.85 -11.13
C ASN A 80 8.58 4.85 -12.09
N LYS A 81 8.07 5.00 -13.32
CA LYS A 81 8.58 5.99 -14.28
C LYS A 81 8.48 7.41 -13.74
N LEU A 82 7.35 7.77 -13.12
CA LEU A 82 7.14 9.10 -12.53
C LEU A 82 8.06 9.38 -11.33
N HIS A 83 8.47 8.33 -10.60
CA HIS A 83 9.30 8.44 -9.39
C HIS A 83 10.76 8.05 -9.59
N SER A 84 11.18 7.75 -10.84
CA SER A 84 12.58 7.41 -11.19
C SER A 84 13.41 8.63 -11.60
N SER A 85 12.86 9.85 -11.55
CA SER A 85 13.65 11.07 -11.79
C SER A 85 14.58 11.32 -10.59
N PRO A 86 15.89 11.51 -10.79
CA PRO A 86 16.82 11.82 -9.70
C PRO A 86 16.40 13.14 -9.06
N SER A 87 16.33 13.16 -7.72
CA SER A 87 16.21 14.39 -6.94
C SER A 87 17.23 15.41 -7.46
N PRO A 88 16.86 16.68 -7.74
CA PRO A 88 17.86 17.70 -8.00
C PRO A 88 18.74 17.79 -6.76
N SER A 89 20.04 17.54 -6.95
CA SER A 89 21.07 17.78 -5.95
C SER A 89 20.91 19.20 -5.43
N VAL A 90 20.45 19.35 -4.20
CA VAL A 90 20.53 20.63 -3.49
C VAL A 90 21.99 20.82 -3.13
N SER A 91 22.72 21.50 -4.01
CA SER A 91 24.00 22.12 -3.68
C SER A 91 23.73 23.44 -2.97
N SER A 92 24.14 23.57 -1.71
CA SER A 92 24.58 24.80 -1.06
C SER A 92 25.34 24.42 0.20
#